data_AF-A0A809WRR5-F1
#
_entry.id   AF-A0A809WRR5-F1
#
_cell.length_a   1.000
_cell.length_b   1.000
_cell.length_c   1.000
_cell.angle_alpha   90.00
_cell.angle_beta   90.00
_cell.angle_gamma   90.00
#
_symmetry.space_group_name_H-M   'P 1'
#
loop_
_entity.id
_entity.type
_entity.pdbx_description
1 polymer ?
#
loop_
_entity_poly.entity_id
_entity_poly.type
_entity_poly.pdbx_seq_one_letter_code
_entity_poly.pdbx_strand_id
1 'polypeptide(L)' 'MAKASKKKTKARRDGRRAALYYMKPDIIEAVKEAAAANDQKAWQFVEQAVIKALKPKKA' A
#
# COMPACT_ATOMS: atom_id res chain seq x y z
N MET A 1 -14.66 -7.94 -28.67
CA MET A 1 -13.74 -7.43 -27.62
C MET A 1 -14.48 -6.43 -26.76
N ALA A 2 -14.78 -6.75 -25.49
CA ALA A 2 -15.49 -5.84 -24.60
C ALA A 2 -14.57 -4.71 -24.14
N LYS A 3 -14.93 -3.45 -24.43
CA LYS A 3 -14.22 -2.27 -23.92
C LYS A 3 -14.46 -2.17 -22.42
N ALA A 4 -13.41 -2.30 -21.61
CA ALA A 4 -13.46 -2.06 -20.18
C ALA A 4 -13.86 -0.60 -19.92
N SER A 5 -15.07 -0.38 -19.38
CA SER A 5 -15.51 0.94 -18.96
C SER A 5 -14.66 1.38 -17.75
N LYS A 6 -13.86 2.43 -17.92
CA LYS A 6 -13.13 3.05 -16.80
C LYS A 6 -14.16 3.68 -15.85
N LYS A 7 -14.65 2.91 -14.88
CA LYS A 7 -15.37 3.45 -13.72
C LYS A 7 -14.45 4.46 -13.05
N LYS A 8 -14.85 5.73 -13.01
CA LYS A 8 -14.16 6.77 -12.23
C LYS A 8 -14.25 6.37 -10.76
N THR A 9 -13.17 5.83 -10.20
CA THR A 9 -13.08 5.55 -8.77
C THR A 9 -13.27 6.87 -8.03
N LYS A 10 -14.29 6.96 -7.15
CA LYS A 10 -14.52 8.15 -6.33
C LYS A 10 -13.23 8.51 -5.61
N ALA A 11 -12.78 9.75 -5.74
CA ALA A 11 -11.65 10.27 -4.99
C ALA A 11 -11.94 10.10 -3.49
N ARG A 12 -10.99 9.52 -2.76
CA ARG A 12 -11.13 9.37 -1.31
C ARG A 12 -11.03 10.75 -0.65
N ARG A 13 -11.80 10.97 0.42
CA ARG A 13 -11.80 12.24 1.18
C ARG A 13 -10.46 12.52 1.87
N ASP A 14 -9.65 11.49 2.11
CA ASP A 14 -8.37 11.57 2.84
C ASP A 14 -7.17 11.86 1.93
N GLY A 15 -7.38 12.13 0.63
CA GLY A 15 -6.31 12.37 -0.34
C GLY A 15 -5.52 11.13 -0.75
N ARG A 16 -5.82 9.94 -0.19
CA ARG A 16 -5.15 8.70 -0.57
C ARG A 16 -5.53 8.26 -1.97
N ARG A 17 -4.55 7.78 -2.74
CA ARG A 17 -4.74 7.21 -4.08
C ARG A 17 -4.41 5.73 -4.06
N ALA A 18 -5.21 4.92 -4.75
CA ALA A 18 -4.88 3.51 -4.95
C ALA A 18 -3.70 3.41 -5.92
N ALA A 19 -2.70 2.63 -5.55
CA ALA A 19 -1.55 2.31 -6.37
C ALA A 19 -1.39 0.79 -6.42
N LEU A 20 -1.10 0.26 -7.62
CA LEU A 20 -0.79 -1.14 -7.82
C LEU A 20 0.73 -1.26 -7.95
N TYR A 21 1.32 -2.15 -7.15
CA TYR A 21 2.75 -2.45 -7.19
C TYR A 21 2.96 -3.93 -7.47
N TYR A 22 3.85 -4.23 -8.40
CA TYR A 22 4.37 -5.58 -8.56
C TYR A 22 5.56 -5.75 -7.62
N MET A 23 5.46 -6.73 -6.73
CA MET A 23 6.48 -7.06 -5.74
C MET A 23 6.83 -8.53 -5.86
N LYS A 24 8.04 -8.88 -5.41
CA LYS A 24 8.42 -10.30 -5.32
C LYS A 24 7.50 -11.04 -4.32
N PRO A 25 7.17 -12.32 -4.54
CA PRO A 25 6.22 -13.05 -3.70
C PRO A 25 6.61 -13.14 -2.22
N ASP A 26 7.89 -13.33 -1.94
CA ASP A 26 8.49 -13.34 -0.60
C ASP A 26 8.24 -12.03 0.16
N ILE A 27 8.34 -10.89 -0.52
CA ILE A 27 8.04 -9.59 0.07
C ILE A 27 6.55 -9.43 0.38
N ILE A 28 5.67 -9.96 -0.50
CA ILE A 28 4.22 -9.93 -0.27
C ILE A 28 3.86 -10.73 0.98
N GLU A 29 4.49 -11.90 1.15
CA GLU A 29 4.31 -12.77 2.32
C GLU A 29 4.79 -12.09 3.60
N ALA A 30 6.02 -11.56 3.59
CA ALA A 30 6.57 -10.83 4.73
C ALA A 30 5.70 -9.63 5.15
N VAL A 31 5.13 -8.89 4.20
CA VAL A 31 4.20 -7.78 4.49
C VAL A 31 2.92 -8.28 5.16
N LYS A 32 2.37 -9.42 4.71
CA LYS A 32 1.15 -9.98 5.30
C LYS A 32 1.39 -10.44 6.74
N GLU A 33 2.48 -11.15 6.98
CA GLU A 33 2.85 -11.64 8.31
C GLU A 33 3.10 -10.47 9.27
N ALA A 34 3.88 -9.48 8.84
CA ALA A 34 4.16 -8.30 9.67
C ALA A 34 2.89 -7.48 9.96
N ALA A 35 1.98 -7.36 8.99
CA ALA A 35 0.71 -6.68 9.20
C ALA A 35 -0.19 -7.45 10.18
N ALA A 36 -0.27 -8.78 10.06
CA ALA A 36 -1.03 -9.64 10.98
C ALA A 36 -0.47 -9.57 12.41
N ALA A 37 0.85 -9.59 12.57
CA ALA A 37 1.50 -9.49 13.88
C ALA A 37 1.24 -8.17 14.61
N ASN A 38 0.88 -7.11 13.88
CA ASN A 38 0.59 -5.78 14.42
C ASN A 38 -0.91 -5.44 14.46
N ASP A 39 -1.79 -6.41 14.18
CA ASP A 39 -3.24 -6.22 14.04
C ASP A 39 -3.63 -5.09 13.08
N GLN A 40 -2.93 -5.03 11.94
CA GLN A 40 -3.10 -4.01 10.92
C GLN A 40 -3.40 -4.62 9.55
N LYS A 41 -4.03 -3.83 8.67
CA LYS A 41 -4.15 -4.20 7.26
C LYS A 41 -2.80 -4.03 6.57
N ALA A 42 -2.48 -4.90 5.60
CA ALA A 42 -1.24 -4.83 4.83
C ALA A 42 -0.92 -3.44 4.25
N TRP A 43 -1.93 -2.73 3.74
CA TRP A 43 -1.72 -1.38 3.21
C TRP A 43 -1.36 -0.34 4.28
N GLN A 44 -1.85 -0.49 5.52
CA GLN A 44 -1.50 0.39 6.65
C GLN A 44 -0.05 0.18 7.05
N PHE A 45 0.35 -1.09 7.15
CA PHE A 45 1.74 -1.46 7.44
C PHE A 45 2.70 -0.88 6.39
N VAL A 46 2.39 -1.06 5.10
CA VAL A 46 3.19 -0.51 4.00
C VAL A 46 3.23 1.02 4.05
N GLU A 47 2.10 1.68 4.31
CA GLU A 47 2.05 3.14 4.46
C GLU A 47 2.98 3.63 5.58
N GLN A 48 2.95 2.99 6.75
CA GLN A 48 3.83 3.33 7.87
C GLN A 48 5.30 3.06 7.56
N ALA A 49 5.60 1.93 6.90
CA ALA A 49 6.96 1.60 6.49
C ALA A 49 7.54 2.64 5.51
N VAL A 50 6.73 3.08 4.53
CA VAL A 50 7.12 4.13 3.59
C VAL A 50 7.31 5.47 4.30
N ILE A 51 6.40 5.88 5.19
CA ILE A 51 6.55 7.10 6.00
C ILE A 51 7.86 7.05 6.79
N LYS A 52 8.17 5.92 7.43
CA LYS A 52 9.41 5.74 8.20
C LYS A 52 10.66 5.80 7.32
N ALA A 53 10.62 5.20 6.13
CA ALA A 53 11.74 5.21 5.19
C ALA A 53 12.01 6.60 4.59
N LEU A 54 10.96 7.40 4.38
CA LEU A 54 11.07 8.75 3.83
C LEU A 54 11.39 9.82 4.87
N LYS A 55 11.30 9.51 6.18
CA LYS A 55 11.75 10.45 7.21
C LYS A 55 13.25 10.72 7.02
N PRO A 56 13.67 11.99 6.91
CA PRO A 56 15.10 12.29 6.80
C PRO A 56 15.79 11.76 8.04
N LYS A 57 16.81 10.92 7.84
CA LYS A 57 17.76 10.64 8.92
C LYS A 57 18.42 11.97 9.22
N LYS A 58 18.23 12.50 10.44
CA LYS A 58 19.05 13.61 10.93
C LYS A 58 20.51 13.15 10.78
N ALA A 59 21.25 13.85 9.92
CA ALA A 59 22.68 13.69 9.76
C ALA A 59 23.40 14.10 11.06
#